data_AF-A0A9D9QRB1-F1
#
_entry.id   AF-A0A9D9QRB1-F1
#
_cell.length_a   1.000
_cell.length_b   1.000
_cell.length_c   1.000
_cell.angle_alpha   90.00
_cell.angle_beta   90.00
_cell.angle_gamma   90.00
#
_symmetry.space_group_name_H-M   'P 1'
#
loop_
_entity.id
_entity.type
_entity.pdbx_description
1 polymer ?
#
loop_
_entity_poly.entity_id
_entity_poly.type
_entity_poly.pdbx_seq_one_letter_code
_entity_poly.pdbx_strand_id
1 'polypeptide(L)'
;MFCSQCGTSIQQDSKFCFKCGKQINSTEEAANIKSETEAADNLEALPSDQFQNATNQRQVFTKANIAKITRRLLVVVLVLFLCVNALVVIVPSFDGIVFDAGKSGPSMAFVWAASFWYFWRLRGLKGWHGAISGVFVMFLVLWLGGGISAYVRYHRSSSDYVLENTKPWPAIKKHFPQEYGRLRVELSSQTKGNKLSEQEVASITMKHLLPLFPIAAKTTSDAAIMQFNRSKIFQLKELSAKSAELCLASATGDITSTSAIKIMQASSEQTKVKGRESFMQLFEDVGTYNGSIVGPEAEARLSSIYSKLEQTIQKKYSSSIYYINSPIEGVTVQTRCALAIALFEEAGNLPGTDGAFVLRSLFSQ
;
A
#
# COMPACT_ATOMS: atom_id res chain seq x y z
N MET A 1 -38.73 -7.84 22.95
CA MET A 1 -38.77 -6.62 23.79
C MET A 1 -37.97 -5.50 23.12
N PHE A 2 -38.16 -4.22 23.45
CA PHE A 2 -37.38 -3.11 22.85
C PHE A 2 -36.43 -2.49 23.86
N CYS A 3 -35.25 -2.06 23.40
CA CYS A 3 -34.28 -1.35 24.24
C CYS A 3 -34.87 -0.03 24.75
N SER A 4 -34.89 0.19 26.07
CA SER A 4 -35.34 1.46 26.66
C SER A 4 -34.48 2.67 26.29
N GLN A 5 -33.25 2.45 25.79
CA GLN A 5 -32.35 3.54 25.41
C GLN A 5 -32.36 3.87 23.92
N CYS A 6 -32.43 2.87 23.04
CA CYS A 6 -32.28 3.07 21.59
C CYS A 6 -33.43 2.54 20.73
N GLY A 7 -34.48 1.98 21.34
CA GLY A 7 -35.68 1.52 20.64
C GLY A 7 -35.49 0.29 19.74
N THR A 8 -34.31 -0.35 19.74
CA THR A 8 -34.05 -1.52 18.90
C THR A 8 -34.72 -2.77 19.47
N SER A 9 -35.26 -3.64 18.61
CA SER A 9 -35.87 -4.92 19.01
C SER A 9 -34.81 -5.91 19.50
N ILE A 10 -35.09 -6.60 20.60
CA ILE A 10 -34.19 -7.50 21.32
C ILE A 10 -34.92 -8.81 21.64
N GLN A 11 -34.20 -9.94 21.48
CA GLN A 11 -34.67 -11.28 21.87
C GLN A 11 -34.85 -11.36 23.40
N GLN A 12 -35.84 -12.12 23.86
CA GLN A 12 -36.25 -12.19 25.28
C GLN A 12 -35.11 -12.62 26.22
N ASP A 13 -34.13 -13.40 25.75
CA ASP A 13 -33.06 -13.94 26.60
C ASP A 13 -31.75 -13.13 26.55
N SER A 14 -31.74 -11.98 25.88
CA SER A 14 -30.53 -11.17 25.72
C SER A 14 -30.22 -10.34 26.98
N LYS A 15 -29.06 -10.55 27.59
CA LYS A 15 -28.60 -9.77 28.77
C LYS A 15 -28.21 -8.32 28.44
N PHE A 16 -27.86 -8.03 27.18
CA PHE A 16 -27.40 -6.71 26.72
C PHE A 16 -27.98 -6.36 25.35
N CYS A 17 -28.14 -5.06 25.07
CA CYS A 17 -28.50 -4.59 23.74
C CYS A 17 -27.30 -4.63 22.79
N PHE A 18 -27.38 -5.38 21.69
CA PHE A 18 -26.30 -5.49 20.69
C PHE A 18 -25.96 -4.17 19.97
N LYS A 19 -26.87 -3.18 20.00
CA LYS A 19 -26.67 -1.89 19.32
C LYS A 19 -26.02 -0.84 20.21
N CYS A 20 -26.41 -0.75 21.50
CA CYS A 20 -25.91 0.31 22.40
C CYS A 20 -25.15 -0.21 23.62
N GLY A 21 -25.07 -1.52 23.83
CA GLY A 21 -24.33 -2.14 24.94
C GLY A 21 -25.01 -2.07 26.31
N LYS A 22 -26.19 -1.43 26.44
CA LYS A 22 -26.88 -1.30 27.73
C LYS A 22 -27.40 -2.66 28.22
N GLN A 23 -27.15 -2.95 29.50
CA GLN A 23 -27.66 -4.15 30.18
C GLN A 23 -29.18 -4.05 30.37
N ILE A 24 -29.88 -5.15 30.12
CA ILE A 24 -31.32 -5.26 30.28
C ILE A 24 -31.54 -6.03 31.58
N ASN A 25 -31.98 -5.34 32.64
CA ASN A 25 -32.25 -5.97 33.92
C ASN A 25 -33.47 -6.88 33.77
N SER A 26 -33.27 -8.20 33.71
CA SER A 26 -34.37 -9.18 33.75
C SER A 26 -34.89 -9.29 35.17
N THR A 27 -35.93 -8.52 35.50
CA THR A 27 -36.48 -8.40 36.87
C THR A 27 -37.40 -9.57 37.27
N GLU A 28 -37.52 -10.65 36.50
CA GLU A 28 -38.49 -11.72 36.77
C GLU A 28 -37.97 -12.93 37.57
N GLU A 29 -36.68 -12.98 37.97
CA GLU A 29 -36.11 -14.13 38.70
C GLU A 29 -35.95 -13.91 40.22
N ALA A 30 -36.53 -12.84 40.77
CA ALA A 30 -36.40 -12.48 42.20
C ALA A 30 -37.62 -12.81 43.08
N ALA A 31 -38.55 -13.65 42.61
CA ALA A 31 -39.80 -13.94 43.33
C ALA A 31 -39.94 -15.36 43.93
N ASN A 32 -38.94 -16.23 43.81
CA ASN A 32 -39.05 -17.62 44.30
C ASN A 32 -37.91 -18.08 45.23
N ILE A 33 -37.53 -17.23 46.20
CA ILE A 33 -36.71 -17.64 47.36
C ILE A 33 -37.22 -16.90 48.60
N LYS A 34 -38.40 -17.27 49.08
CA LYS A 34 -38.98 -16.79 50.35
C LYS A 34 -39.91 -17.85 50.95
N SER A 35 -39.38 -19.05 51.22
CA SER A 35 -40.13 -20.10 51.92
C SER A 35 -39.21 -21.24 52.36
N GLU A 36 -38.26 -20.96 53.25
CA GLU A 36 -37.66 -21.98 54.14
C GLU A 36 -36.80 -21.26 55.17
N THR A 37 -37.44 -20.64 56.17
CA THR A 37 -36.77 -20.09 57.35
C THR A 37 -37.70 -20.29 58.54
N GLU A 38 -37.97 -21.54 58.86
CA GLU A 38 -38.69 -21.94 60.08
C GLU A 38 -38.37 -23.41 60.41
N ALA A 39 -37.11 -23.67 60.74
CA ALA A 39 -36.67 -24.93 61.36
C ALA A 39 -35.36 -24.73 62.14
N ALA A 40 -35.26 -23.60 62.86
CA ALA A 40 -34.10 -23.24 63.67
C ALA A 40 -34.51 -23.16 65.15
N ASP A 41 -35.01 -24.26 65.71
CA ASP A 41 -35.20 -24.38 67.15
C ASP A 41 -35.04 -25.83 67.58
N ASN A 42 -33.78 -26.31 67.50
CA ASN A 42 -33.22 -27.45 68.24
C ASN A 42 -31.75 -27.59 67.81
N LEU A 43 -30.92 -26.63 68.23
CA LEU A 43 -29.47 -26.70 68.08
C LEU A 43 -28.87 -27.07 69.44
N GLU A 44 -28.94 -28.35 69.75
CA GLU A 44 -28.21 -28.97 70.86
C GLU A 44 -26.70 -28.79 70.61
N ALA A 45 -25.98 -28.37 71.65
CA ALA A 45 -24.58 -27.97 71.58
C ALA A 45 -23.68 -29.13 71.09
N LEU A 46 -23.37 -29.11 69.79
CA LEU A 46 -22.39 -30.00 69.19
C LEU A 46 -20.98 -29.74 69.78
N PRO A 47 -20.23 -30.80 70.09
CA PRO A 47 -18.93 -30.70 70.76
C PRO A 47 -17.92 -29.91 69.92
N SER A 48 -17.30 -28.91 70.53
CA SER A 48 -16.38 -27.94 69.90
C SER A 48 -15.18 -28.54 69.18
N ASP A 49 -14.85 -29.79 69.46
CA ASP A 49 -13.60 -30.42 69.04
C ASP A 49 -13.66 -30.94 67.60
N GLN A 50 -14.86 -31.16 67.03
CA GLN A 50 -14.99 -31.55 65.62
C GLN A 50 -14.85 -30.35 64.65
N PHE A 51 -15.08 -29.13 65.11
CA PHE A 51 -15.02 -27.95 64.25
C PHE A 51 -13.57 -27.53 63.93
N GLN A 52 -12.63 -27.75 64.84
CA GLN A 52 -11.21 -27.44 64.63
C GLN A 52 -10.53 -28.40 63.64
N ASN A 53 -10.99 -29.65 63.53
CA ASN A 53 -10.44 -30.61 62.56
C ASN A 53 -10.95 -30.37 61.13
N ALA A 54 -12.20 -29.90 60.97
CA ALA A 54 -12.76 -29.55 59.66
C ALA A 54 -12.12 -28.30 59.03
N THR A 55 -11.73 -27.31 59.84
CA THR A 55 -11.04 -26.10 59.37
C THR A 55 -9.60 -26.39 58.94
N ASN A 56 -8.88 -27.25 59.67
CA ASN A 56 -7.53 -27.67 59.31
C ASN A 56 -7.49 -28.49 58.00
N GLN A 57 -8.46 -29.37 57.74
CA GLN A 57 -8.51 -30.12 56.48
C GLN A 57 -8.84 -29.24 55.26
N ARG A 58 -9.72 -28.23 55.39
CA ARG A 58 -10.00 -27.26 54.30
C ARG A 58 -8.77 -26.42 53.92
N GLN A 59 -7.89 -26.11 54.87
CA GLN A 59 -6.67 -25.33 54.59
C GLN A 59 -5.58 -26.13 53.85
N VAL A 60 -5.53 -27.47 54.00
CA VAL A 60 -4.55 -28.29 53.28
C VAL A 60 -4.97 -28.55 51.84
N PHE A 61 -6.27 -28.77 51.58
CA PHE A 61 -6.78 -28.99 50.22
C PHE A 61 -6.66 -27.76 49.30
N THR A 62 -6.74 -26.54 49.86
CA THR A 62 -6.64 -25.30 49.07
C THR A 62 -5.21 -25.03 48.58
N LYS A 63 -4.18 -25.29 49.40
CA LYS A 63 -2.78 -25.03 49.02
C LYS A 63 -2.29 -25.90 47.85
N ALA A 64 -2.66 -27.19 47.83
CA ALA A 64 -2.24 -28.10 46.76
C ALA A 64 -2.89 -27.75 45.41
N ASN A 65 -4.17 -27.38 45.42
CA ASN A 65 -4.88 -27.01 44.20
C ASN A 65 -4.41 -25.66 43.63
N ILE A 66 -4.14 -24.68 44.49
CA ILE A 66 -3.60 -23.38 44.07
C ILE A 66 -2.23 -23.57 43.39
N ALA A 67 -1.31 -24.35 43.97
CA ALA A 67 0.00 -24.61 43.37
C ALA A 67 -0.11 -25.25 41.97
N LYS A 68 -1.07 -26.17 41.78
CA LYS A 68 -1.31 -26.82 40.49
C LYS A 68 -1.88 -25.86 39.44
N ILE A 69 -2.80 -24.98 39.83
CA ILE A 69 -3.39 -23.96 38.96
C ILE A 69 -2.34 -22.92 38.58
N THR A 70 -1.58 -22.39 39.55
CA THR A 70 -0.53 -21.40 39.30
C THR A 70 0.54 -21.95 38.35
N ARG A 71 0.93 -23.23 38.51
CA ARG A 71 1.88 -23.88 37.59
C ARG A 71 1.32 -23.95 36.16
N ARG A 72 0.04 -24.30 35.98
CA ARG A 72 -0.59 -24.35 34.65
C ARG A 72 -0.67 -22.97 34.01
N LEU A 73 -1.08 -21.95 34.77
CA LEU A 73 -1.19 -20.58 34.28
C LEU A 73 0.17 -20.03 33.87
N LEU A 74 1.23 -20.31 34.65
CA LEU A 74 2.59 -19.91 34.31
C LEU A 74 3.08 -20.56 33.01
N VAL A 75 2.78 -21.85 32.78
CA VAL A 75 3.09 -22.50 31.49
C VAL A 75 2.40 -21.78 30.32
N VAL A 76 1.12 -21.44 30.46
CA VAL A 76 0.37 -20.73 29.40
C VAL A 76 0.98 -19.35 29.13
N VAL A 77 1.29 -18.58 30.17
CA VAL A 77 1.94 -17.26 30.04
C VAL A 77 3.30 -17.38 29.35
N LEU A 78 4.09 -18.40 29.68
CA LEU A 78 5.39 -18.64 29.06
C LEU A 78 5.25 -19.01 27.58
N VAL A 79 4.29 -19.87 27.21
CA VAL A 79 4.02 -20.22 25.80
C VAL A 79 3.59 -18.98 25.01
N LEU A 80 2.67 -18.17 25.55
CA LEU A 80 2.24 -16.92 24.92
C LEU A 80 3.40 -15.96 24.72
N PHE A 81 4.27 -15.80 25.73
CA PHE A 81 5.47 -14.97 25.63
C PHE A 81 6.40 -15.44 24.51
N LEU A 82 6.65 -16.75 24.40
CA LEU A 82 7.48 -17.31 23.32
C LEU A 82 6.86 -17.11 21.93
N CYS A 83 5.54 -17.28 21.80
CA CYS A 83 4.83 -17.02 20.56
C CYS A 83 4.94 -15.55 20.13
N VAL A 84 4.77 -14.60 21.06
CA VAL A 84 4.92 -13.17 20.77
C VAL A 84 6.34 -12.85 20.31
N ASN A 85 7.36 -13.38 20.98
CA ASN A 85 8.76 -13.17 20.56
C ASN A 85 9.05 -13.79 19.19
N ALA A 86 8.50 -14.96 18.87
CA ALA A 86 8.64 -15.56 17.55
C ALA A 86 7.95 -14.72 16.45
N LEU A 87 6.76 -14.17 16.74
CA LEU A 87 6.03 -13.29 15.81
C LEU A 87 6.81 -12.02 15.47
N VAL A 88 7.56 -11.44 16.44
CA VAL A 88 8.42 -10.28 16.20
C VAL A 88 9.51 -10.56 15.15
N VAL A 89 9.95 -11.81 15.00
CA VAL A 89 10.92 -12.20 13.96
C VAL A 89 10.22 -12.59 12.66
N ILE A 90 9.14 -13.36 12.75
CA ILE A 90 8.48 -13.95 11.59
C ILE A 90 7.70 -12.90 10.79
N VAL A 91 6.96 -12.00 11.44
CA VAL A 91 6.12 -11.01 10.73
C VAL A 91 6.95 -10.09 9.82
N PRO A 92 8.05 -9.45 10.27
CA PRO A 92 8.90 -8.64 9.39
C PRO A 92 9.59 -9.44 8.28
N SER A 93 9.77 -10.75 8.49
CA SER A 93 10.38 -11.62 7.48
C SER A 93 9.49 -11.77 6.23
N PHE A 94 8.17 -11.68 6.38
CA PHE A 94 7.23 -11.64 5.24
C PHE A 94 7.35 -10.37 4.40
N ASP A 95 7.94 -9.31 4.97
CA ASP A 95 8.27 -8.08 4.25
C ASP A 95 9.67 -8.08 3.66
N GLY A 96 10.41 -9.18 3.79
CA GLY A 96 11.81 -9.24 3.36
C GLY A 96 12.72 -8.36 4.21
N ILE A 97 12.30 -7.96 5.41
CA ILE A 97 13.20 -7.29 6.36
C ILE A 97 14.12 -8.37 6.92
N VAL A 98 15.44 -8.20 6.76
CA VAL A 98 16.42 -9.13 7.34
C VAL A 98 16.70 -8.66 8.75
N PHE A 99 16.44 -9.56 9.69
CA PHE A 99 16.76 -9.33 11.08
C PHE A 99 18.29 -9.32 11.25
N ASP A 100 18.85 -8.23 11.77
CA ASP A 100 20.29 -8.12 12.03
C ASP A 100 20.66 -8.97 13.26
N ALA A 101 20.95 -10.25 13.00
CA ALA A 101 21.31 -11.21 14.04
C ALA A 101 22.54 -10.76 14.86
N GLY A 102 23.40 -9.89 14.33
CA GLY A 102 24.55 -9.37 15.05
C GLY A 102 24.17 -8.44 16.21
N LYS A 103 23.15 -7.61 16.04
CA LYS A 103 22.75 -6.60 17.04
C LYS A 103 21.76 -7.14 18.07
N SER A 104 20.76 -7.88 17.62
CA SER A 104 19.62 -8.32 18.45
C SER A 104 19.60 -9.83 18.70
N GLY A 105 20.47 -10.60 18.04
CA GLY A 105 20.59 -12.04 18.27
C GLY A 105 21.00 -12.38 19.72
N PRO A 106 22.07 -11.79 20.29
CA PRO A 106 22.53 -12.14 21.63
C PRO A 106 21.50 -11.86 22.73
N SER A 107 20.79 -10.72 22.65
CA SER A 107 19.78 -10.36 23.64
C SER A 107 18.55 -11.29 23.58
N MET A 108 18.09 -11.65 22.38
CA MET A 108 17.01 -12.63 22.25
C MET A 108 17.45 -14.04 22.67
N ALA A 109 18.68 -14.45 22.34
CA ALA A 109 19.21 -15.75 22.77
C ALA A 109 19.24 -15.85 24.30
N PHE A 110 19.65 -14.78 24.98
CA PHE A 110 19.64 -14.70 26.43
C PHE A 110 18.22 -14.82 27.01
N VAL A 111 17.25 -14.07 26.48
CA VAL A 111 15.85 -14.12 26.94
C VAL A 111 15.27 -15.53 26.79
N TRP A 112 15.46 -16.17 25.63
CA TRP A 112 14.98 -17.53 25.38
C TRP A 112 15.68 -18.57 26.26
N ALA A 113 17.00 -18.46 26.43
CA ALA A 113 17.76 -19.32 27.34
C ALA A 113 17.25 -19.20 28.78
N ALA A 114 17.04 -17.98 29.27
CA ALA A 114 16.53 -17.70 30.61
C ALA A 114 15.09 -18.23 30.80
N SER A 115 14.21 -18.01 29.83
CA SER A 115 12.83 -18.52 29.87
C SER A 115 12.77 -20.05 29.94
N PHE A 116 13.54 -20.74 29.08
CA PHE A 116 13.56 -22.20 29.09
C PHE A 116 14.28 -22.76 30.32
N TRP A 117 15.35 -22.13 30.79
CA TRP A 117 16.01 -22.51 32.04
C TRP A 117 15.04 -22.46 33.21
N TYR A 118 14.27 -21.37 33.33
CA TYR A 118 13.26 -21.19 34.38
C TYR A 118 12.16 -22.24 34.28
N PHE A 119 11.67 -22.50 33.06
CA PHE A 119 10.66 -23.52 32.81
C PHE A 119 11.12 -24.93 33.20
N TRP A 120 12.38 -25.30 32.89
CA TRP A 120 12.95 -26.58 33.29
C TRP A 120 13.07 -26.70 34.82
N ARG A 121 13.52 -25.63 35.48
CA ARG A 121 13.60 -25.58 36.94
C ARG A 121 12.24 -25.78 37.61
N LEU A 122 11.17 -25.19 37.05
CA LEU A 122 9.82 -25.39 37.55
C LEU A 122 9.33 -26.85 37.44
N ARG A 123 9.92 -27.66 36.58
CA ARG A 123 9.61 -29.10 36.44
C ARG A 123 10.53 -30.03 37.23
N GLY A 124 11.45 -29.49 38.03
CA GLY A 124 12.45 -30.29 38.75
C GLY A 124 13.52 -30.89 37.84
N LEU A 125 13.64 -30.41 36.60
CA LEU A 125 14.66 -30.86 35.65
C LEU A 125 15.93 -30.02 35.79
N LYS A 126 17.05 -30.51 35.23
CA LYS A 126 18.33 -29.80 35.21
C LYS A 126 18.20 -28.55 34.31
N GLY A 127 18.24 -27.35 34.90
CA GLY A 127 17.99 -26.08 34.21
C GLY A 127 18.88 -25.82 32.98
N TRP A 128 20.12 -26.32 32.97
CA TRP A 128 21.03 -26.12 31.84
C TRP A 128 20.54 -26.78 30.54
N HIS A 129 19.80 -27.89 30.61
CA HIS A 129 19.18 -28.49 29.42
C HIS A 129 18.13 -27.55 28.82
N GLY A 130 17.36 -26.88 29.68
CA GLY A 130 16.40 -25.86 29.28
C GLY A 130 17.11 -24.70 28.57
N ALA A 131 18.17 -24.14 29.16
CA ALA A 131 18.93 -23.05 28.56
C ALA A 131 19.42 -23.39 27.14
N ILE A 132 20.04 -24.57 26.95
CA ILE A 132 20.51 -25.02 25.63
C ILE A 132 19.34 -25.18 24.65
N SER A 133 18.23 -25.77 25.11
CA SER A 133 17.02 -25.93 24.28
C SER A 133 16.48 -24.57 23.84
N GLY A 134 16.46 -23.58 24.74
CA GLY A 134 16.01 -22.22 24.44
C GLY A 134 16.87 -21.53 23.37
N VAL A 135 18.20 -21.65 23.45
CA VAL A 135 19.12 -21.13 22.43
C VAL A 135 18.89 -21.82 21.09
N PHE A 136 18.70 -23.14 21.08
CA PHE A 136 18.47 -23.90 19.84
C PHE A 136 17.15 -23.52 19.16
N VAL A 137 16.05 -23.39 19.92
CA VAL A 137 14.76 -22.95 19.37
C VAL A 137 14.86 -21.53 18.83
N MET A 138 15.54 -20.63 19.53
CA MET A 138 15.78 -19.26 19.06
C MET A 138 16.58 -19.25 17.75
N PHE A 139 17.63 -20.07 17.64
CA PHE A 139 18.40 -20.23 16.41
C PHE A 139 17.53 -20.73 15.25
N LEU A 140 16.65 -21.71 15.49
CA LEU A 140 15.70 -22.18 14.48
C LEU A 140 14.72 -21.08 14.03
N VAL A 141 14.19 -20.29 14.95
CA VAL A 141 13.30 -19.16 14.62
C VAL A 141 14.02 -18.11 13.78
N LEU A 142 15.26 -17.75 14.15
CA LEU A 142 16.07 -16.82 13.36
C LEU A 142 16.42 -17.39 11.97
N TRP A 143 16.77 -18.68 11.90
CA TRP A 143 17.12 -19.33 10.64
C TRP A 143 15.92 -19.41 9.69
N LEU A 144 14.74 -19.79 10.20
CA LEU A 144 13.49 -19.78 9.43
C LEU A 144 13.10 -18.36 8.99
N GLY A 145 13.17 -17.37 9.88
CA GLY A 145 12.91 -15.97 9.54
C GLY A 145 13.87 -15.46 8.45
N GLY A 146 15.17 -15.77 8.57
CA GLY A 146 16.17 -15.46 7.57
C GLY A 146 15.89 -16.13 6.22
N GLY A 147 15.49 -17.41 6.22
CA GLY A 147 15.10 -18.15 5.03
C GLY A 147 13.87 -17.56 4.33
N ILE A 148 12.81 -17.24 5.09
CA ILE A 148 11.60 -16.57 4.57
C ILE A 148 11.97 -15.20 4.00
N SER A 149 12.75 -14.41 4.73
CA SER A 149 13.15 -13.06 4.30
C SER A 149 14.00 -13.10 3.03
N ALA A 150 14.95 -14.05 2.93
CA ALA A 150 15.75 -14.28 1.73
C ALA A 150 14.88 -14.73 0.54
N TYR A 151 13.94 -15.65 0.77
CA TYR A 151 12.98 -16.10 -0.24
C TYR A 151 12.08 -14.97 -0.74
N VAL A 152 11.51 -14.18 0.17
CA VAL A 152 10.69 -13.00 -0.15
C VAL A 152 11.51 -11.97 -0.90
N ARG A 153 12.74 -11.68 -0.48
CA ARG A 153 13.64 -10.77 -1.21
C ARG A 153 13.94 -11.29 -2.60
N TYR A 154 14.25 -12.58 -2.73
CA TYR A 154 14.53 -13.19 -4.03
C TYR A 154 13.32 -13.05 -4.96
N HIS A 155 12.12 -13.41 -4.49
CA HIS A 155 10.89 -13.28 -5.27
C HIS A 155 10.52 -11.83 -5.58
N ARG A 156 10.56 -10.92 -4.60
CA ARG A 156 10.30 -9.49 -4.81
C ARG A 156 11.34 -8.84 -5.72
N SER A 157 12.58 -9.33 -5.72
CA SER A 157 13.65 -8.85 -6.60
C SER A 157 13.57 -9.41 -8.01
N SER A 158 12.78 -10.47 -8.24
CA SER A 158 12.53 -10.93 -9.59
C SER A 158 11.86 -9.80 -10.36
N SER A 159 12.39 -9.48 -11.54
CA SER A 159 11.82 -8.47 -12.43
C SER A 159 10.34 -8.70 -12.65
N ASP A 160 9.92 -9.97 -12.66
CA ASP A 160 8.53 -10.39 -12.88
C ASP A 160 7.62 -9.92 -11.74
N TYR A 161 8.01 -10.09 -10.47
CA TYR A 161 7.18 -9.63 -9.35
C TYR A 161 7.04 -8.10 -9.35
N VAL A 162 8.12 -7.37 -9.62
CA VAL A 162 8.08 -5.89 -9.72
C VAL A 162 7.18 -5.47 -10.88
N LEU A 163 7.30 -6.11 -12.05
CA LEU A 163 6.48 -5.85 -13.23
C LEU A 163 5.04 -6.35 -13.09
N GLU A 164 4.70 -7.20 -12.14
CA GLU A 164 3.31 -7.67 -11.97
C GLU A 164 2.57 -6.93 -10.86
N ASN A 165 3.29 -6.39 -9.87
CA ASN A 165 2.68 -5.74 -8.71
C ASN A 165 2.86 -4.22 -8.66
N THR A 166 3.73 -3.66 -9.52
CA THR A 166 3.93 -2.21 -9.57
C THR A 166 3.09 -1.60 -10.68
N LYS A 167 2.32 -0.56 -10.36
CA LYS A 167 1.64 0.25 -11.38
C LYS A 167 2.70 0.94 -12.28
N PRO A 168 2.51 1.01 -13.61
CA PRO A 168 1.28 0.77 -14.37
C PRO A 168 1.26 -0.59 -15.08
N TRP A 169 2.17 -1.50 -14.72
CA TRP A 169 2.47 -2.70 -15.50
C TRP A 169 1.31 -3.68 -15.68
N PRO A 170 0.41 -3.90 -14.70
CA PRO A 170 -0.79 -4.72 -14.93
C PRO A 170 -1.66 -4.19 -16.07
N ALA A 171 -1.79 -2.86 -16.17
CA ALA A 171 -2.57 -2.24 -17.24
C ALA A 171 -1.86 -2.38 -18.59
N ILE A 172 -0.53 -2.19 -18.63
CA ILE A 172 0.26 -2.41 -19.84
C ILE A 172 0.18 -3.88 -20.28
N LYS A 173 0.31 -4.83 -19.38
CA LYS A 173 0.17 -6.28 -19.67
C LYS A 173 -1.22 -6.59 -20.25
N LYS A 174 -2.27 -5.96 -19.71
CA LYS A 174 -3.66 -6.16 -20.13
C LYS A 174 -3.94 -5.55 -21.52
N HIS A 175 -3.44 -4.34 -21.79
CA HIS A 175 -3.80 -3.57 -22.99
C HIS A 175 -2.75 -3.63 -24.10
N PHE A 176 -1.49 -3.94 -23.77
CA PHE A 176 -0.32 -3.97 -24.66
C PHE A 176 0.57 -5.19 -24.36
N PRO A 177 0.05 -6.43 -24.50
CA PRO A 177 0.77 -7.64 -24.07
C PRO A 177 2.07 -7.89 -24.86
N GLN A 178 2.16 -7.45 -26.12
CA GLN A 178 3.35 -7.64 -26.95
C GLN A 178 4.52 -6.78 -26.46
N GLU A 179 4.25 -5.51 -26.17
CA GLU A 179 5.21 -4.53 -25.68
C GLU A 179 5.64 -4.87 -24.25
N TYR A 180 4.69 -5.31 -23.41
CA TYR A 180 5.01 -5.86 -22.10
C TYR A 180 6.00 -7.03 -22.20
N GLY A 181 5.78 -7.96 -23.14
CA GLY A 181 6.69 -9.08 -23.38
C GLY A 181 8.08 -8.64 -23.81
N ARG A 182 8.19 -7.70 -24.77
CA ARG A 182 9.47 -7.14 -25.23
C ARG A 182 10.24 -6.46 -24.09
N LEU A 183 9.55 -5.62 -23.33
CA LEU A 183 10.13 -4.92 -22.20
C LEU A 183 10.61 -5.88 -21.12
N ARG A 184 9.82 -6.91 -20.80
CA ARG A 184 10.20 -7.95 -19.83
C ARG A 184 11.48 -8.67 -20.27
N VAL A 185 11.58 -9.04 -21.55
CA VAL A 185 12.78 -9.69 -22.08
C VAL A 185 13.98 -8.76 -21.99
N GLU A 186 13.87 -7.49 -22.40
CA GLU A 186 14.98 -6.53 -22.35
C GLU A 186 15.44 -6.27 -20.91
N LEU A 187 14.52 -6.01 -19.97
CA LEU A 187 14.84 -5.85 -18.55
C LEU A 187 15.49 -7.11 -17.96
N SER A 188 14.96 -8.30 -18.27
CA SER A 188 15.52 -9.58 -17.79
C SER A 188 16.91 -9.89 -18.37
N SER A 189 17.19 -9.41 -19.59
CA SER A 189 18.49 -9.60 -20.23
C SER A 189 19.57 -8.74 -19.57
N GLN A 190 19.20 -7.54 -19.10
CA GLN A 190 20.10 -6.60 -18.46
C GLN A 190 20.33 -6.91 -16.97
N THR A 191 19.39 -7.59 -16.30
CA THR A 191 19.55 -8.02 -14.89
C THR A 191 20.45 -9.25 -14.71
N LYS A 192 20.80 -9.98 -15.78
CA LYS A 192 21.53 -11.28 -15.72
C LYS A 192 22.99 -11.22 -15.23
N GLY A 193 23.44 -10.12 -14.65
CA GLY A 193 24.80 -10.03 -14.09
C GLY A 193 25.08 -8.80 -13.24
N ASN A 194 24.29 -7.73 -13.38
CA ASN A 194 24.47 -6.50 -12.63
C ASN A 194 23.15 -5.96 -12.09
N LYS A 195 23.22 -5.25 -10.95
CA LYS A 195 22.11 -4.39 -10.51
C LYS A 195 22.00 -3.25 -11.51
N LEU A 196 20.92 -3.22 -12.31
CA LEU A 196 20.59 -2.05 -13.09
C LEU A 196 20.41 -0.85 -12.15
N SER A 197 20.98 0.28 -12.55
CA SER A 197 20.67 1.55 -11.93
C SER A 197 19.20 1.93 -12.21
N GLU A 198 18.59 2.71 -11.31
CA GLU A 198 17.23 3.23 -11.53
C GLU A 198 17.12 4.03 -12.84
N GLN A 199 18.21 4.68 -13.26
CA GLN A 199 18.26 5.45 -14.51
C GLN A 199 18.20 4.56 -15.75
N GLU A 200 18.86 3.40 -15.74
CA GLU A 200 18.79 2.44 -16.85
C GLU A 200 17.41 1.81 -16.97
N VAL A 201 16.81 1.44 -15.83
CA VAL A 201 15.42 0.93 -15.80
C VAL A 201 14.46 1.98 -16.36
N ALA A 202 14.59 3.24 -15.94
CA ALA A 202 13.77 4.34 -16.44
C ALA A 202 13.96 4.56 -17.95
N SER A 203 15.20 4.50 -18.43
CA SER A 203 15.52 4.65 -19.86
C SER A 203 14.90 3.54 -20.71
N ILE A 204 15.10 2.27 -20.32
CA ILE A 204 14.51 1.11 -21.01
C ILE A 204 12.99 1.18 -20.97
N THR A 205 12.41 1.54 -19.82
CA THR A 205 10.97 1.72 -19.66
C THR A 205 10.43 2.79 -20.60
N MET A 206 11.03 3.98 -20.61
CA MET A 206 10.58 5.08 -21.47
C MET A 206 10.71 4.74 -22.95
N LYS A 207 11.78 4.05 -23.36
CA LYS A 207 11.97 3.60 -24.74
C LYS A 207 10.79 2.75 -25.26
N HIS A 208 10.21 1.89 -24.42
CA HIS A 208 9.08 1.03 -24.80
C HIS A 208 7.70 1.64 -24.52
N LEU A 209 7.57 2.49 -23.49
CA LEU A 209 6.28 3.09 -23.13
C LEU A 209 5.96 4.36 -23.90
N LEU A 210 6.98 5.13 -24.34
CA LEU A 210 6.76 6.37 -25.06
C LEU A 210 5.95 6.15 -26.36
N PRO A 211 6.20 5.11 -27.18
CA PRO A 211 5.36 4.82 -28.35
C PRO A 211 3.92 4.40 -28.01
N LEU A 212 3.66 3.89 -26.79
CA LEU A 212 2.33 3.51 -26.34
C LEU A 212 1.52 4.68 -25.81
N PHE A 213 2.17 5.79 -25.46
CA PHE A 213 1.53 6.95 -24.85
C PHE A 213 0.38 7.52 -25.70
N PRO A 214 0.51 7.70 -27.03
CA PRO A 214 -0.61 8.14 -27.87
C PRO A 214 -1.83 7.21 -27.81
N ILE A 215 -1.59 5.89 -27.76
CA ILE A 215 -2.65 4.88 -27.73
C ILE A 215 -3.34 4.88 -26.36
N ALA A 216 -2.55 4.98 -25.29
CA ALA A 216 -3.06 5.10 -23.93
C ALA A 216 -3.87 6.38 -23.74
N ALA A 217 -3.37 7.52 -24.22
CA ALA A 217 -4.08 8.81 -24.18
C ALA A 217 -5.44 8.76 -24.91
N LYS A 218 -5.53 8.04 -26.04
CA LYS A 218 -6.81 7.88 -26.76
C LYS A 218 -7.87 7.11 -25.99
N THR A 219 -7.46 6.21 -25.09
CA THR A 219 -8.34 5.20 -24.48
C THR A 219 -8.52 5.37 -22.97
N THR A 220 -7.92 6.42 -22.41
CA THR A 220 -7.99 6.75 -20.98
C THR A 220 -9.11 7.74 -20.67
N SER A 221 -9.43 7.93 -19.39
CA SER A 221 -10.49 8.83 -18.91
C SER A 221 -10.17 10.31 -19.15
N ASP A 222 -11.19 11.16 -19.30
CA ASP A 222 -11.00 12.62 -19.43
C ASP A 222 -10.26 13.20 -18.22
N ALA A 223 -10.56 12.69 -17.02
CA ALA A 223 -9.93 13.14 -15.78
C ALA A 223 -8.42 12.87 -15.76
N ALA A 224 -8.00 11.66 -16.18
CA ALA A 224 -6.60 11.29 -16.25
C ALA A 224 -5.81 12.16 -17.26
N ILE A 225 -6.41 12.47 -18.41
CA ILE A 225 -5.79 13.35 -19.43
C ILE A 225 -5.62 14.76 -18.90
N MET A 226 -6.64 15.30 -18.23
CA MET A 226 -6.57 16.64 -17.66
C MET A 226 -5.54 16.73 -16.54
N GLN A 227 -5.43 15.70 -15.70
CA GLN A 227 -4.39 15.60 -14.68
C GLN A 227 -2.99 15.53 -15.30
N PHE A 228 -2.82 14.69 -16.32
CA PHE A 228 -1.58 14.63 -17.09
C PHE A 228 -1.21 15.98 -17.69
N ASN A 229 -2.17 16.68 -18.31
CA ASN A 229 -1.95 18.01 -18.88
C ASN A 229 -1.47 19.02 -17.83
N ARG A 230 -2.09 19.06 -16.64
CA ARG A 230 -1.66 19.95 -15.56
C ARG A 230 -0.21 19.67 -15.13
N SER A 231 0.15 18.39 -15.00
CA SER A 231 1.53 18.01 -14.70
C SER A 231 2.48 18.38 -15.83
N LYS A 232 2.05 18.25 -17.09
CA LYS A 232 2.82 18.59 -18.27
C LYS A 232 3.08 20.09 -18.38
N ILE A 233 2.07 20.94 -18.17
CA ILE A 233 2.23 22.40 -18.12
C ILE A 233 3.27 22.80 -17.06
N PHE A 234 3.19 22.21 -15.87
CA PHE A 234 4.14 22.49 -14.80
C PHE A 234 5.58 22.12 -15.20
N GLN A 235 5.75 20.93 -15.79
CA GLN A 235 7.04 20.49 -16.32
C GLN A 235 7.56 21.43 -17.42
N LEU A 236 6.71 21.82 -18.37
CA LEU A 236 7.11 22.69 -19.48
C LEU A 236 7.54 24.07 -18.99
N LYS A 237 6.86 24.66 -17.99
CA LYS A 237 7.26 25.92 -17.37
C LYS A 237 8.61 25.82 -16.64
N GLU A 238 8.85 24.70 -15.97
CA GLU A 238 10.15 24.48 -15.33
C GLU A 238 11.27 24.32 -16.37
N LEU A 239 11.02 23.54 -17.42
CA LEU A 239 11.98 23.35 -18.50
C LEU A 239 12.21 24.64 -19.27
N SER A 240 11.18 25.46 -19.52
CA SER A 240 11.34 26.73 -20.24
C SER A 240 12.26 27.71 -19.51
N ALA A 241 12.28 27.66 -18.18
CA ALA A 241 13.18 28.47 -17.36
C ALA A 241 14.65 27.98 -17.42
N LYS A 242 14.87 26.71 -17.78
CA LYS A 242 16.21 26.08 -17.81
C LYS A 242 16.79 25.95 -19.22
N SER A 243 15.98 25.52 -20.18
CA SER A 243 16.34 25.34 -21.58
C SER A 243 15.09 25.28 -22.46
N ALA A 244 14.97 26.24 -23.39
CA ALA A 244 13.89 26.25 -24.38
C ALA A 244 13.92 25.01 -25.29
N GLU A 245 15.10 24.46 -25.59
CA GLU A 245 15.26 23.23 -26.37
C GLU A 245 14.66 22.03 -25.64
N LEU A 246 14.93 21.87 -24.34
CA LEU A 246 14.35 20.77 -23.54
C LEU A 246 12.84 20.92 -23.39
N CYS A 247 12.36 22.16 -23.23
CA CYS A 247 10.93 22.46 -23.23
C CYS A 247 10.28 22.03 -24.55
N LEU A 248 10.85 22.44 -25.68
CA LEU A 248 10.31 22.13 -27.00
C LEU A 248 10.35 20.62 -27.30
N ALA A 249 11.45 19.95 -27.00
CA ALA A 249 11.56 18.49 -27.12
C ALA A 249 10.51 17.77 -26.26
N SER A 250 10.31 18.23 -25.02
CA SER A 250 9.28 17.67 -24.12
C SER A 250 7.86 17.92 -24.65
N ALA A 251 7.59 19.09 -25.22
CA ALA A 251 6.27 19.45 -25.73
C ALA A 251 5.89 18.71 -27.02
N THR A 252 6.85 18.55 -27.94
CA THR A 252 6.65 17.92 -29.26
C THR A 252 6.75 16.41 -29.23
N GLY A 253 7.24 15.83 -28.13
CA GLY A 253 7.48 14.39 -28.03
C GLY A 253 8.75 13.93 -28.75
N ASP A 254 9.55 14.84 -29.32
CA ASP A 254 10.86 14.55 -29.91
C ASP A 254 11.92 14.28 -28.82
N ILE A 255 11.70 13.20 -28.07
CA ILE A 255 12.49 12.81 -26.92
C ILE A 255 13.45 11.69 -27.33
N THR A 256 14.72 12.06 -27.53
CA THR A 256 15.83 11.11 -27.61
C THR A 256 16.18 10.59 -26.21
N SER A 257 16.91 9.49 -26.10
CA SER A 257 17.42 9.00 -24.81
C SER A 257 18.25 10.07 -24.07
N THR A 258 19.02 10.86 -24.81
CA THR A 258 19.81 11.98 -24.26
C THR A 258 18.93 13.12 -23.77
N SER A 259 17.91 13.54 -24.53
CA SER A 259 17.00 14.60 -24.08
C SER A 259 16.11 14.14 -22.93
N ALA A 260 15.72 12.86 -22.87
CA ALA A 260 15.02 12.27 -21.72
C ALA A 260 15.83 12.41 -20.42
N ILE A 261 17.12 12.05 -20.46
CA ILE A 261 18.03 12.19 -19.30
C ILE A 261 18.15 13.65 -18.89
N LYS A 262 18.36 14.56 -19.84
CA LYS A 262 18.47 16.00 -19.58
C LYS A 262 17.17 16.59 -19.01
N ILE A 263 16.01 16.19 -19.53
CA ILE A 263 14.69 16.59 -19.01
C ILE A 263 14.53 16.11 -17.56
N MET A 264 14.90 14.86 -17.26
CA MET A 264 14.83 14.33 -15.90
C MET A 264 15.76 15.08 -14.95
N GLN A 265 17.01 15.34 -15.35
CA GLN A 265 17.97 16.10 -14.55
C GLN A 265 17.53 17.56 -14.35
N ALA A 266 16.92 18.16 -15.37
CA ALA A 266 16.40 19.51 -15.34
C ALA A 266 15.03 19.61 -14.63
N SER A 267 14.38 18.52 -14.26
CA SER A 267 13.10 18.57 -13.54
C SER A 267 13.33 18.52 -12.03
N SER A 268 12.56 19.29 -11.27
CA SER A 268 12.56 19.23 -9.81
C SER A 268 12.05 17.87 -9.34
N GLU A 269 12.40 17.47 -8.12
CA GLU A 269 11.92 16.22 -7.57
C GLU A 269 10.40 16.16 -7.48
N GLN A 270 9.76 17.30 -7.16
CA GLN A 270 8.31 17.43 -7.17
C GLN A 270 7.72 17.23 -8.58
N THR A 271 8.33 17.81 -9.61
CA THR A 271 7.90 17.63 -11.01
C THR A 271 8.02 16.18 -11.45
N LYS A 272 9.11 15.50 -11.08
CA LYS A 272 9.30 14.07 -11.38
C LYS A 272 8.22 13.22 -10.72
N VAL A 273 7.94 13.47 -9.43
CA VAL A 273 6.91 12.72 -8.68
C VAL A 273 5.54 12.94 -9.30
N LYS A 274 5.11 14.19 -9.54
CA LYS A 274 3.81 14.49 -10.16
C LYS A 274 3.68 13.97 -11.58
N GLY A 275 4.76 14.06 -12.36
CA GLY A 275 4.82 13.53 -13.72
C GLY A 275 4.66 12.02 -13.74
N ARG A 276 5.35 11.32 -12.83
CA ARG A 276 5.22 9.88 -12.64
C ARG A 276 3.81 9.51 -12.23
N GLU A 277 3.23 10.15 -11.20
CA GLU A 277 1.87 9.87 -10.73
C GLU A 277 0.83 10.05 -11.84
N SER A 278 0.90 11.17 -12.57
CA SER A 278 -0.05 11.45 -13.65
C SER A 278 0.12 10.49 -14.83
N PHE A 279 1.35 10.08 -15.13
CA PHE A 279 1.64 9.06 -16.12
C PHE A 279 1.11 7.69 -15.68
N MET A 280 1.31 7.29 -14.42
CA MET A 280 0.75 6.03 -13.90
C MET A 280 -0.77 6.02 -14.02
N GLN A 281 -1.43 7.11 -13.62
CA GLN A 281 -2.87 7.23 -13.67
C GLN A 281 -3.42 7.17 -15.09
N LEU A 282 -2.71 7.75 -16.06
CA LEU A 282 -3.06 7.66 -17.48
C LEU A 282 -3.10 6.21 -17.97
N PHE A 283 -2.12 5.38 -17.58
CA PHE A 283 -2.08 3.97 -17.94
C PHE A 283 -3.07 3.10 -17.16
N GLU A 284 -3.33 3.40 -15.89
CA GLU A 284 -4.34 2.68 -15.10
C GLU A 284 -5.74 2.81 -15.66
N ASP A 285 -6.06 3.98 -16.20
CA ASP A 285 -7.36 4.28 -16.79
C ASP A 285 -7.48 3.82 -18.25
N VAL A 286 -6.45 3.20 -18.83
CA VAL A 286 -6.51 2.68 -20.21
C VAL A 286 -7.66 1.69 -20.35
N GLY A 287 -8.47 1.89 -21.39
CA GLY A 287 -9.63 1.05 -21.67
C GLY A 287 -10.85 1.31 -20.78
N THR A 288 -10.80 2.31 -19.89
CA THR A 288 -12.01 2.80 -19.20
C THR A 288 -12.88 3.66 -20.11
N TYR A 289 -12.29 4.28 -21.13
CA TYR A 289 -13.02 5.10 -22.08
C TYR A 289 -13.60 4.26 -23.23
N ASN A 290 -14.91 4.02 -23.19
CA ASN A 290 -15.68 3.37 -24.25
C ASN A 290 -16.22 4.34 -25.32
N GLY A 291 -15.80 5.60 -25.31
CA GLY A 291 -16.29 6.60 -26.27
C GLY A 291 -15.64 6.46 -27.64
N SER A 292 -16.45 6.42 -28.70
CA SER A 292 -15.93 6.55 -30.07
C SER A 292 -15.51 8.00 -30.31
N ILE A 293 -14.21 8.24 -30.41
CA ILE A 293 -13.64 9.58 -30.73
C ILE A 293 -13.82 9.93 -32.21
N VAL A 294 -14.16 8.95 -33.06
CA VAL A 294 -14.04 9.09 -34.51
C VAL A 294 -15.42 8.96 -35.17
N GLY A 295 -16.07 10.11 -35.33
CA GLY A 295 -17.21 10.31 -36.22
C GLY A 295 -17.08 11.67 -36.90
N PRO A 296 -17.75 11.92 -38.05
CA PRO A 296 -17.65 13.18 -38.78
C PRO A 296 -18.03 14.42 -37.93
N GLU A 297 -18.89 14.26 -36.92
CA GLU A 297 -19.21 15.31 -35.95
C GLU A 297 -18.02 15.66 -35.04
N ALA A 298 -17.17 14.68 -34.71
CA ALA A 298 -15.97 14.90 -33.91
C ALA A 298 -14.91 15.69 -34.69
N GLU A 299 -14.74 15.43 -35.99
CA GLU A 299 -13.83 16.19 -36.85
C GLU A 299 -14.28 17.65 -37.01
N ALA A 300 -15.58 17.88 -37.23
CA ALA A 300 -16.13 19.24 -37.30
C ALA A 300 -15.97 20.00 -35.98
N ARG A 301 -16.23 19.32 -34.85
CA ARG A 301 -15.99 19.86 -33.50
C ARG A 301 -14.51 20.17 -33.28
N LEU A 302 -13.61 19.26 -33.67
CA LEU A 302 -12.17 19.45 -33.56
C LEU A 302 -11.71 20.66 -34.36
N SER A 303 -12.11 20.76 -35.62
CA SER A 303 -11.79 21.89 -36.50
C SER A 303 -12.25 23.22 -35.91
N SER A 304 -13.47 23.28 -35.36
CA SER A 304 -13.99 24.47 -34.70
C SER A 304 -13.17 24.86 -33.46
N ILE A 305 -12.81 23.88 -32.62
CA ILE A 305 -12.02 24.15 -31.42
C ILE A 305 -10.59 24.58 -31.78
N TYR A 306 -9.95 23.92 -32.74
CA TYR A 306 -8.62 24.29 -33.22
C TYR A 306 -8.61 25.69 -33.83
N SER A 307 -9.65 26.07 -34.59
CA SER A 307 -9.77 27.43 -35.11
C SER A 307 -9.87 28.47 -33.99
N LYS A 308 -10.60 28.19 -32.90
CA LYS A 308 -10.67 29.09 -31.74
C LYS A 308 -9.34 29.18 -31.01
N LEU A 309 -8.67 28.05 -30.83
CA LEU A 309 -7.37 27.94 -30.18
C LEU A 309 -6.30 28.72 -30.97
N GLU A 310 -6.29 28.57 -32.29
CA GLU A 310 -5.42 29.30 -33.20
C GLU A 310 -5.66 30.81 -33.13
N GLN A 311 -6.93 31.26 -33.17
CA GLN A 311 -7.25 32.68 -33.04
C GLN A 311 -6.78 33.27 -31.70
N THR A 312 -6.96 32.53 -30.59
CA THR A 312 -6.50 32.96 -29.27
C THR A 312 -4.98 33.07 -29.21
N ILE A 313 -4.26 32.08 -29.75
CA ILE A 313 -2.80 32.05 -29.75
C ILE A 313 -2.24 33.13 -30.68
N GLN A 314 -2.81 33.29 -31.88
CA GLN A 314 -2.43 34.34 -32.82
C GLN A 314 -2.67 35.73 -32.24
N LYS A 315 -3.78 35.95 -31.54
CA LYS A 315 -4.06 37.23 -30.86
C LYS A 315 -3.06 37.54 -29.74
N LYS A 316 -2.60 36.52 -29.00
CA LYS A 316 -1.74 36.69 -27.83
C LYS A 316 -0.25 36.74 -28.15
N TYR A 317 0.18 36.02 -29.19
CA TYR A 317 1.60 35.82 -29.52
C TYR A 317 1.96 36.24 -30.95
N SER A 318 1.01 36.78 -31.72
CA SER A 318 1.19 37.16 -33.13
C SER A 318 1.76 36.01 -33.98
N SER A 319 1.49 34.77 -33.58
CA SER A 319 2.12 33.55 -34.12
C SER A 319 1.10 32.42 -34.19
N SER A 320 1.33 31.47 -35.10
CA SER A 320 0.46 30.32 -35.32
C SER A 320 0.88 29.10 -34.50
N ILE A 321 -0.09 28.26 -34.09
CA ILE A 321 0.20 26.96 -33.46
C ILE A 321 0.97 26.03 -34.38
N TYR A 322 0.84 26.18 -35.70
CA TYR A 322 1.55 25.35 -36.67
C TYR A 322 3.08 25.54 -36.61
N TYR A 323 3.54 26.62 -35.96
CA TYR A 323 4.97 26.91 -35.80
C TYR A 323 5.63 26.06 -34.70
N ILE A 324 4.86 25.33 -33.90
CA ILE A 324 5.41 24.47 -32.85
C ILE A 324 6.29 23.37 -33.44
N ASN A 325 5.89 22.76 -34.56
CA ASN A 325 6.61 21.63 -35.17
C ASN A 325 7.48 22.02 -36.38
N SER A 326 7.29 23.21 -36.96
CA SER A 326 8.01 23.61 -38.17
C SER A 326 9.26 24.44 -37.84
N PRO A 327 10.44 24.09 -38.40
CA PRO A 327 11.63 24.95 -38.36
C PRO A 327 11.46 26.10 -39.36
N ILE A 328 10.65 27.09 -39.02
CA ILE A 328 10.45 28.29 -39.86
C ILE A 328 11.54 29.30 -39.53
N GLU A 329 12.18 29.84 -40.57
CA GLU A 329 13.14 30.93 -40.43
C GLU A 329 12.49 32.11 -39.69
N GLY A 330 13.16 32.57 -38.63
CA GLY A 330 12.71 33.72 -37.82
C GLY A 330 11.90 33.39 -36.56
N VAL A 331 11.47 32.13 -36.35
CA VAL A 331 10.80 31.74 -35.10
C VAL A 331 11.81 31.07 -34.16
N THR A 332 12.12 31.73 -33.03
CA THR A 332 13.08 31.20 -32.05
C THR A 332 12.53 29.98 -31.30
N VAL A 333 13.44 29.13 -30.80
CA VAL A 333 13.07 27.97 -29.96
C VAL A 333 12.31 28.42 -28.69
N GLN A 334 12.66 29.57 -28.13
CA GLN A 334 11.96 30.18 -27.00
C GLN A 334 10.50 30.48 -27.35
N THR A 335 10.26 31.08 -28.51
CA THR A 335 8.90 31.36 -29.00
C THR A 335 8.11 30.06 -29.18
N ARG A 336 8.71 29.02 -29.77
CA ARG A 336 8.04 27.72 -29.97
C ARG A 336 7.69 27.03 -28.64
N CYS A 337 8.59 27.06 -27.67
CA CYS A 337 8.32 26.57 -26.31
C CYS A 337 7.19 27.37 -25.63
N ALA A 338 7.18 28.70 -25.74
CA ALA A 338 6.13 29.54 -25.17
C ALA A 338 4.75 29.25 -25.82
N LEU A 339 4.72 29.06 -27.14
CA LEU A 339 3.52 28.66 -27.88
C LEU A 339 3.01 27.28 -27.43
N ALA A 340 3.90 26.33 -27.22
CA ALA A 340 3.52 25.01 -26.72
C ALA A 340 2.91 25.08 -25.31
N ILE A 341 3.50 25.85 -24.39
CA ILE A 341 2.93 26.05 -23.05
C ILE A 341 1.52 26.66 -23.16
N ALA A 342 1.36 27.70 -23.98
CA ALA A 342 0.08 28.35 -24.21
C ALA A 342 -0.95 27.37 -24.77
N LEU A 343 -0.56 26.52 -25.73
CA LEU A 343 -1.44 25.50 -26.29
C LEU A 343 -1.99 24.54 -25.22
N PHE A 344 -1.12 24.03 -24.35
CA PHE A 344 -1.53 23.13 -23.27
C PHE A 344 -2.39 23.84 -22.21
N GLU A 345 -2.09 25.11 -21.88
CA GLU A 345 -2.89 25.93 -20.97
C GLU A 345 -4.30 26.18 -21.51
N GLU A 346 -4.40 26.66 -22.74
CA GLU A 346 -5.68 26.96 -23.38
C GLU A 346 -6.51 25.68 -23.59
N ALA A 347 -5.89 24.57 -24.01
CA ALA A 347 -6.56 23.28 -24.07
C ALA A 347 -7.06 22.83 -22.68
N GLY A 348 -6.30 23.09 -21.62
CA GLY A 348 -6.68 22.80 -20.24
C GLY A 348 -7.83 23.67 -19.69
N ASN A 349 -8.08 24.83 -20.29
CA ASN A 349 -9.13 25.78 -19.89
C ASN A 349 -10.46 25.55 -20.63
N LEU A 350 -10.48 24.69 -21.65
CA LEU A 350 -11.71 24.35 -22.36
C LEU A 350 -12.70 23.62 -21.43
N PRO A 351 -14.01 23.89 -21.57
CA PRO A 351 -15.02 23.33 -20.67
C PRO A 351 -15.24 21.83 -20.88
N GLY A 352 -15.39 21.10 -19.76
CA GLY A 352 -15.83 19.71 -19.74
C GLY A 352 -14.95 18.78 -20.58
N THR A 353 -15.58 18.04 -21.49
CA THR A 353 -14.92 17.04 -22.34
C THR A 353 -14.07 17.64 -23.47
N ASP A 354 -14.24 18.93 -23.79
CA ASP A 354 -13.55 19.58 -24.92
C ASP A 354 -12.03 19.65 -24.70
N GLY A 355 -11.59 19.95 -23.48
CA GLY A 355 -10.16 20.01 -23.15
C GLY A 355 -9.49 18.65 -23.32
N ALA A 356 -10.08 17.60 -22.73
CA ALA A 356 -9.58 16.24 -22.89
C ALA A 356 -9.59 15.80 -24.36
N PHE A 357 -10.62 16.15 -25.13
CA PHE A 357 -10.73 15.83 -26.56
C PHE A 357 -9.62 16.48 -27.40
N VAL A 358 -9.33 17.76 -27.19
CA VAL A 358 -8.20 18.45 -27.86
C VAL A 358 -6.87 17.83 -27.46
N LEU A 359 -6.67 17.57 -26.16
CA LEU A 359 -5.43 16.98 -25.66
C LEU A 359 -5.18 15.58 -26.23
N ARG A 360 -6.22 14.74 -26.37
CA ARG A 360 -6.11 13.45 -27.07
C ARG A 360 -5.62 13.61 -28.50
N SER A 361 -6.10 14.63 -29.19
CA SER A 361 -5.73 14.90 -30.57
C SER A 361 -4.27 15.38 -30.65
N LEU A 362 -3.85 16.25 -29.74
CA LEU A 362 -2.46 16.71 -29.61
C LEU A 362 -1.48 15.59 -29.30
N PHE A 363 -1.86 14.60 -28.48
CA PHE A 363 -1.01 13.44 -28.19
C PHE A 363 -1.03 12.37 -29.28
N SER A 364 -1.91 12.50 -30.28
CA SER A 364 -2.08 11.52 -31.35
C SER A 364 -1.38 11.83 -32.66
N GLN A 365 -1.00 13.09 -32.83
CA GLN A 365 -0.19 13.59 -33.95
C GLN A 365 1.27 13.54 -33.55
#